data_AF-A0A2E5HL11-F1
#
_entry.id   AF-A0A2E5HL11-F1
#
_cell.length_a   1.000
_cell.length_b   1.000
_cell.length_c   1.000
_cell.angle_alpha   90.00
_cell.angle_beta   90.00
_cell.angle_gamma   90.00
#
_symmetry.space_group_name_H-M   'P 1'
#
loop_
_entity.id
_entity.type
_entity.pdbx_description
1 polymer ?
#
loop_
_entity_poly.entity_id
_entity_poly.type
_entity_poly.pdbx_seq_one_letter_code
_entity_poly.pdbx_strand_id
1 'polypeptide(L)'
;MGDRRVQAPLVGRYDAQRNTMDHRTAYCHLIASVLAADGIITPNERAFLSRVMERMGLSDAERDAVVHFEGADRAAEVARELPESLRRELLDELLSAALVDGKLSPFETRVVGELTRELGLKE
;
A
#
# COMPACT_ATOMS: atom_id res chain seq x y z
N MET A 1 -26.66 -19.95 13.75
CA MET A 1 -25.99 -18.65 13.94
C MET A 1 -24.56 -18.78 13.45
N GLY A 2 -24.25 -18.18 12.30
CA GLY A 2 -22.94 -18.31 11.64
C GLY A 2 -21.88 -17.45 12.32
N ASP A 3 -20.83 -18.12 12.75
CA ASP A 3 -19.61 -17.59 13.35
C ASP A 3 -18.92 -16.61 12.38
N ARG A 4 -19.14 -15.31 12.57
CA ARG A 4 -18.40 -14.25 11.85
C ARG A 4 -17.00 -14.16 12.46
N ARG A 5 -16.10 -15.01 11.99
CA ARG A 5 -14.65 -14.83 12.18
C ARG A 5 -14.23 -13.55 11.47
N VAL A 6 -14.07 -12.49 12.23
CA VAL A 6 -13.40 -11.28 11.79
C VAL A 6 -11.94 -11.67 11.53
N GLN A 7 -11.54 -11.73 10.26
CA GLN A 7 -10.14 -11.90 9.88
C GLN A 7 -9.37 -10.69 10.42
N ALA A 8 -8.50 -10.94 11.40
CA ALA A 8 -7.53 -9.95 11.85
C ALA A 8 -6.52 -9.69 10.71
N PRO A 9 -6.09 -8.43 10.49
CA PRO A 9 -5.08 -8.15 9.49
C PRO A 9 -3.76 -8.84 9.86
N LEU A 10 -3.21 -9.63 8.93
CA LEU A 10 -2.02 -10.45 9.11
C LEU A 10 -0.72 -9.62 9.28
N VAL A 11 -0.80 -8.30 9.13
CA VAL A 11 0.36 -7.40 9.10
C VAL A 11 0.89 -7.03 10.51
N GLY A 12 0.13 -7.28 11.57
CA GLY A 12 0.48 -6.84 12.94
C GLY A 12 1.59 -7.61 13.68
N ARG A 13 2.46 -8.36 12.99
CA ARG A 13 3.47 -9.25 13.65
C ARG A 13 4.93 -9.06 13.19
N TYR A 14 5.24 -8.08 12.36
CA TYR A 14 6.61 -7.85 11.82
C TYR A 14 7.32 -6.61 12.38
N ASP A 15 7.00 -6.20 13.61
CA ASP A 15 7.60 -5.00 14.23
C ASP A 15 8.67 -5.36 15.27
N ALA A 16 9.94 -5.31 14.86
CA ALA A 16 11.06 -5.09 15.78
C ALA A 16 12.36 -4.69 15.04
N GLN A 17 12.55 -3.40 14.70
CA GLN A 17 13.79 -2.67 15.03
C GLN A 17 13.63 -1.15 14.83
N ARG A 18 14.02 -0.38 15.85
CA ARG A 18 13.92 1.09 15.90
C ARG A 18 14.87 1.73 14.87
N ASN A 19 14.34 2.67 14.07
CA ASN A 19 15.03 3.52 13.07
C ASN A 19 15.04 3.04 11.60
N THR A 20 14.22 2.06 11.25
CA THR A 20 13.89 1.70 9.86
C THR A 20 12.39 1.81 9.66
N MET A 21 11.97 2.36 8.52
CA MET A 21 10.56 2.44 8.11
C MET A 21 9.89 1.08 8.33
N ASP A 22 8.77 1.06 9.05
CA ASP A 22 8.04 -0.18 9.26
C ASP A 22 7.33 -0.62 7.97
N HIS A 23 6.98 -1.90 7.90
CA HIS A 23 6.36 -2.48 6.71
C HIS A 23 4.99 -1.85 6.38
N ARG A 24 4.29 -1.30 7.38
CA ARG A 24 2.96 -0.69 7.24
C ARG A 24 3.05 0.70 6.60
N THR A 25 4.06 1.46 6.99
CA THR A 25 4.41 2.76 6.45
C THR A 25 4.95 2.60 5.04
N ALA A 26 5.86 1.65 4.82
CA ALA A 26 6.33 1.29 3.47
C ALA A 26 5.18 0.89 2.54
N TYR A 27 4.24 0.08 3.05
CA TYR A 27 3.01 -0.29 2.35
C TYR A 27 2.21 0.94 1.92
N CYS A 28 1.99 1.90 2.83
CA CYS A 28 1.21 3.09 2.52
C CYS A 28 1.95 4.04 1.56
N HIS A 29 3.28 4.12 1.64
CA HIS A 29 4.10 4.88 0.69
C HIS A 29 4.00 4.32 -0.73
N LEU A 30 4.07 3.00 -0.91
CA LEU A 30 3.92 2.41 -2.23
C LEU A 30 2.58 2.72 -2.87
N ILE A 31 1.50 2.64 -2.08
CA ILE A 31 0.17 3.02 -2.55
C ILE A 31 0.14 4.51 -2.90
N ALA A 32 0.64 5.39 -2.04
CA ALA A 32 0.70 6.81 -2.33
C ALA A 32 1.48 7.12 -3.62
N SER A 33 2.59 6.41 -3.87
CA SER A 33 3.39 6.56 -5.10
C SER A 33 2.64 6.13 -6.35
N VAL A 34 1.84 5.06 -6.26
CA VAL A 34 0.98 4.61 -7.36
C VAL A 34 -0.12 5.63 -7.65
N LEU A 35 -0.79 6.12 -6.61
CA LEU A 35 -1.89 7.11 -6.73
C LEU A 35 -1.40 8.47 -7.22
N ALA A 36 -0.13 8.82 -6.99
CA ALA A 36 0.46 10.07 -7.43
C ALA A 36 1.24 9.95 -8.76
N ALA A 37 1.21 8.80 -9.41
CA ALA A 37 2.06 8.53 -10.57
C ALA A 37 1.77 9.47 -11.77
N ASP A 38 0.53 9.95 -11.90
CA ASP A 38 0.13 10.93 -12.92
C ASP A 38 0.38 12.40 -12.49
N GLY A 39 0.91 12.59 -11.28
CA GLY A 39 1.18 13.88 -10.66
C GLY A 39 -0.01 14.52 -9.96
N ILE A 40 -1.18 13.87 -9.89
CA ILE A 40 -2.40 14.43 -9.29
C ILE A 40 -3.13 13.38 -8.45
N ILE A 41 -3.11 13.55 -7.13
CA ILE A 41 -3.98 12.75 -6.23
C ILE A 41 -5.37 13.37 -6.19
N THR A 42 -6.36 12.68 -6.73
CA THR A 42 -7.78 13.06 -6.67
C THR A 42 -8.36 12.92 -5.25
N PRO A 43 -9.51 13.56 -4.95
CA PRO A 43 -10.18 13.39 -3.65
C PRO A 43 -10.54 11.93 -3.32
N ASN A 44 -10.90 11.13 -4.33
CA ASN A 44 -11.24 9.72 -4.18
C ASN A 44 -10.01 8.90 -3.76
N GLU A 45 -8.89 9.11 -4.43
CA GLU A 45 -7.62 8.44 -4.14
C GLU A 45 -7.08 8.84 -2.76
N ARG A 46 -7.20 10.13 -2.40
CA ARG A 46 -6.85 10.60 -1.05
C ARG A 46 -7.72 9.95 0.03
N ALA A 47 -9.03 9.84 -0.19
CA ALA A 47 -9.94 9.18 0.74
C ALA A 47 -9.69 7.67 0.82
N PHE A 48 -9.24 7.04 -0.26
CA PHE A 48 -8.78 5.66 -0.25
C PHE A 48 -7.50 5.50 0.57
N LEU A 49 -6.45 6.29 0.29
CA LEU A 49 -5.19 6.27 1.02
C LEU A 49 -5.41 6.49 2.53
N SER A 50 -6.29 7.42 2.90
CA SER A 50 -6.66 7.65 4.31
C SER A 50 -7.24 6.40 4.98
N ARG A 51 -8.19 5.73 4.33
CA ARG A 51 -8.81 4.48 4.84
C ARG A 51 -7.80 3.36 4.98
N VAL A 52 -6.85 3.29 4.05
CA VAL A 52 -5.74 2.32 4.11
C VAL A 52 -4.85 2.59 5.31
N MET A 53 -4.39 3.82 5.50
CA MET A 53 -3.55 4.19 6.64
C MET A 53 -4.24 3.93 7.99
N GLU A 54 -5.55 4.19 8.08
CA GLU A 54 -6.36 3.87 9.25
C GLU A 54 -6.43 2.36 9.52
N ARG A 55 -6.70 1.56 8.48
CA ARG A 55 -6.76 0.09 8.60
C ARG A 55 -5.43 -0.53 9.01
N MET A 56 -4.33 0.05 8.54
CA MET A 56 -2.97 -0.37 8.88
C MET A 56 -2.53 0.15 10.27
N GLY A 57 -3.33 1.00 10.91
CA GLY A 57 -3.05 1.52 12.24
C GLY A 57 -1.84 2.45 12.28
N LEU A 58 -1.62 3.23 11.22
CA LEU A 58 -0.60 4.28 11.24
C LEU A 58 -1.00 5.38 12.23
N SER A 59 -0.01 5.85 12.98
CA SER A 59 -0.05 7.07 13.79
C SER A 59 -0.11 8.31 12.90
N ASP A 60 -0.46 9.46 13.49
CA ASP A 60 -0.55 10.72 12.75
C ASP A 60 0.78 11.13 12.11
N ALA A 61 1.91 10.85 12.78
CA ALA A 61 3.24 11.12 12.25
C ALA A 61 3.57 10.24 11.03
N GLU A 62 3.22 8.96 11.07
CA GLU A 62 3.42 8.05 9.93
C GLU A 62 2.51 8.42 8.75
N ARG A 63 1.27 8.85 9.04
CA ARG A 63 0.35 9.34 8.00
C ARG A 63 0.87 10.59 7.31
N ASP A 64 1.40 11.53 8.09
CA ASP A 64 1.99 12.76 7.59
C ASP A 64 3.18 12.46 6.66
N ALA A 65 4.07 11.56 7.09
CA ALA A 65 5.19 11.08 6.28
C ALA A 65 4.72 10.47 4.95
N VAL A 66 3.68 9.61 4.97
CA VAL A 66 3.11 9.01 3.76
C VAL A 66 2.54 10.07 2.82
N VAL A 67 1.76 11.03 3.34
CA VAL A 67 1.12 12.09 2.54
C VAL A 67 2.16 13.03 1.93
N HIS A 68 3.27 13.27 2.62
CA HIS A 68 4.36 14.12 2.18
C HIS A 68 5.51 13.36 1.48
N PHE A 69 5.34 12.06 1.24
CA PHE A 69 6.32 11.19 0.60
C PHE A 69 7.69 11.13 1.30
N GLU A 70 7.73 11.41 2.61
CA GLU A 70 8.97 11.36 3.40
C GLU A 70 9.48 9.92 3.52
N GLY A 71 10.63 9.62 2.90
CA GLY A 71 11.19 8.26 2.90
C GLY A 71 10.58 7.30 1.88
N ALA A 72 9.74 7.79 0.96
CA ALA A 72 9.12 6.97 -0.08
C ALA A 72 10.13 6.25 -0.99
N ASP A 73 11.34 6.80 -1.14
CA ASP A 73 12.47 6.21 -1.86
C ASP A 73 12.91 4.84 -1.31
N ARG A 74 12.70 4.60 -0.01
CA ARG A 74 13.05 3.35 0.67
C ARG A 74 11.89 2.36 0.73
N ALA A 75 10.66 2.79 0.42
CA ALA A 75 9.46 1.98 0.55
C ALA A 75 9.49 0.72 -0.35
N ALA A 76 9.98 0.86 -1.58
CA ALA A 76 10.12 -0.27 -2.51
C ALA A 76 11.17 -1.29 -2.04
N GLU A 77 12.23 -0.85 -1.37
CA GLU A 77 13.25 -1.75 -0.82
C GLU A 77 12.66 -2.55 0.35
N VAL A 78 11.99 -1.88 1.30
CA VAL A 78 11.34 -2.52 2.45
C VAL A 78 10.25 -3.50 2.00
N ALA A 79 9.47 -3.14 0.97
CA ALA A 79 8.42 -4.00 0.47
C ALA A 79 8.94 -5.24 -0.29
N ARG A 80 10.12 -5.18 -0.90
CA ARG A 80 10.76 -6.36 -1.52
C ARG A 80 11.20 -7.39 -0.49
N GLU A 81 11.55 -6.96 0.72
CA GLU A 81 11.94 -7.84 1.82
C GLU A 81 10.74 -8.57 2.45
N LEU A 82 9.50 -8.15 2.12
CA LEU A 82 8.30 -8.84 2.57
C LEU A 82 8.21 -10.28 2.02
N PRO A 83 7.66 -11.22 2.81
CA PRO A 83 7.20 -12.51 2.31
C PRO A 83 6.34 -12.36 1.05
N GLU A 84 6.50 -13.25 0.08
CA GLU A 84 5.76 -13.21 -1.18
C GLU A 84 4.24 -13.16 -0.97
N SER A 85 3.72 -13.86 0.06
CA SER A 85 2.30 -13.83 0.41
C SER A 85 1.81 -12.42 0.75
N LEU A 86 2.62 -11.64 1.49
CA LEU A 86 2.29 -10.26 1.85
C LEU A 86 2.43 -9.32 0.65
N ARG A 87 3.41 -9.56 -0.22
CA ARG A 87 3.54 -8.82 -1.49
C ARG A 87 2.35 -9.06 -2.44
N ARG A 88 1.79 -10.28 -2.47
CA ARG A 88 0.59 -10.59 -3.25
C ARG A 88 -0.67 -9.93 -2.67
N GLU A 89 -0.86 -9.98 -1.35
CA GLU A 89 -1.96 -9.25 -0.69
C GLU A 89 -1.88 -7.74 -0.98
N LEU A 90 -0.67 -7.17 -0.98
CA LEU A 90 -0.38 -5.79 -1.39
C LEU A 90 -0.94 -5.46 -2.78
N LEU A 91 -0.63 -6.31 -3.75
CA LEU A 91 -1.04 -6.13 -5.13
C LEU A 91 -2.56 -6.27 -5.30
N ASP A 92 -3.17 -7.25 -4.64
CA ASP A 92 -4.62 -7.49 -4.68
C ASP A 92 -5.42 -6.31 -4.09
N GLU A 93 -4.94 -5.71 -3.00
CA GLU A 93 -5.61 -4.55 -2.39
C GLU A 93 -5.48 -3.29 -3.26
N LEU A 94 -4.34 -3.10 -3.91
CA LEU A 94 -4.14 -2.02 -4.88
C LEU A 94 -5.04 -2.16 -6.11
N LEU A 95 -5.10 -3.37 -6.68
CA LEU A 95 -6.01 -3.67 -7.78
C LEU A 95 -7.47 -3.44 -7.38
N SER A 96 -7.86 -3.91 -6.19
CA SER A 96 -9.20 -3.70 -5.65
C SER A 96 -9.52 -2.20 -5.52
N ALA A 97 -8.55 -1.39 -5.08
CA ALA A 97 -8.70 0.05 -4.95
C ALA A 97 -8.90 0.75 -6.28
N ALA A 98 -8.06 0.44 -7.26
CA ALA A 98 -8.12 1.04 -8.59
C ALA A 98 -9.38 0.61 -9.36
N LEU A 99 -9.94 -0.56 -9.03
CA LEU A 99 -11.22 -1.03 -9.59
C LEU A 99 -12.45 -0.34 -8.96
N VAL A 100 -12.35 0.27 -7.77
CA VAL A 100 -13.50 0.92 -7.10
C VAL A 100 -14.06 2.10 -7.90
N ASP A 101 -13.22 2.84 -8.65
CA ASP A 101 -13.69 3.92 -9.53
C ASP A 101 -14.23 3.41 -10.89
N GLY A 102 -14.33 2.09 -11.04
CA GLY A 102 -15.08 1.41 -12.11
C GLY A 102 -14.31 1.13 -13.38
N LYS A 103 -13.10 1.69 -13.56
CA LYS A 103 -12.15 1.32 -14.63
C LYS A 103 -10.71 1.63 -14.23
N LEU A 104 -9.86 0.62 -14.34
CA LEU A 104 -8.42 0.83 -14.49
C LEU A 104 -8.16 1.52 -15.83
N SER A 105 -7.63 2.73 -15.79
CA SER A 105 -7.08 3.38 -16.97
C SER A 105 -5.84 2.62 -17.47
N PRO A 106 -5.45 2.80 -18.75
CA PRO A 106 -4.19 2.25 -19.26
C PRO A 106 -2.97 2.70 -18.47
N PHE A 107 -3.03 3.90 -17.87
CA PHE A 107 -1.98 4.44 -17.02
C PHE A 107 -1.89 3.68 -15.70
N GLU A 108 -3.00 3.53 -14.98
CA GLU A 108 -3.03 2.77 -13.72
C GLU A 108 -2.65 1.30 -13.93
N THR A 109 -3.08 0.69 -15.05
CA THR A 109 -2.68 -0.69 -15.42
C THR A 109 -1.17 -0.81 -15.57
N ARG A 110 -0.53 0.19 -16.19
CA ARG A 110 0.92 0.23 -16.34
C ARG A 110 1.62 0.38 -15.00
N VAL A 111 1.13 1.28 -14.15
CA VAL A 111 1.69 1.53 -12.82
C VAL A 111 1.58 0.28 -11.93
N VAL A 112 0.46 -0.44 -11.98
CA VAL A 112 0.29 -1.72 -11.28
C VAL A 112 1.26 -2.77 -11.81
N GLY A 113 1.48 -2.84 -13.13
CA GLY A 113 2.47 -3.74 -13.73
C GLY A 113 3.90 -3.41 -13.30
N GLU A 114 4.26 -2.13 -13.26
CA GLU A 114 5.56 -1.66 -12.77
C GLU A 114 5.75 -2.04 -11.29
N LEU A 115 4.74 -1.81 -10.44
CA LEU A 115 4.78 -2.20 -9.04
C LEU A 115 4.86 -3.74 -8.85
N THR A 116 4.12 -4.52 -9.63
CA THR A 116 4.17 -6.00 -9.60
C THR A 116 5.60 -6.48 -9.82
N ARG A 117 6.29 -5.88 -10.80
CA ARG A 117 7.70 -6.17 -11.11
C ARG A 117 8.63 -5.69 -10.02
N GLU A 118 8.38 -4.50 -9.45
CA GLU A 118 9.16 -3.99 -8.33
C GLU A 118 9.03 -4.87 -7.09
N LEU A 119 7.84 -5.37 -6.80
CA LEU A 119 7.60 -6.35 -5.76
C LEU A 119 8.17 -7.73 -6.11
N GLY A 120 8.79 -7.94 -7.27
CA GLY A 120 9.39 -9.22 -7.64
C GLY A 120 8.38 -10.37 -7.75
N LEU A 121 7.11 -10.03 -8.01
CA LEU A 121 6.06 -10.99 -8.32
C LEU A 121 6.10 -11.29 -9.82
N LYS A 122 5.86 -12.55 -10.19
CA LYS A 122 5.66 -12.92 -11.59
C LYS A 122 4.20 -12.66 -11.96
N GLU A 123 4.01 -12.00 -13.11
CA GLU A 123 2.70 -11.84 -13.78
C GLU A 123 2.01 -13.19 -14.01
#